data_AF-A0A963W178-F1
#
_entry.id   AF-A0A963W178-F1
#
_cell.length_a   1.000
_cell.length_b   1.000
_cell.length_c   1.000
_cell.angle_alpha   90.00
_cell.angle_beta   90.00
_cell.angle_gamma   90.00
#
_symmetry.space_group_name_H-M   'P 1'
#
loop_
_entity.id
_entity.type
_entity.pdbx_description
1 polymer ?
#
loop_
_entity_poly.entity_id
_entity_poly.type
_entity_poly.pdbx_seq_one_letter_code
_entity_poly.pdbx_strand_id
1 'polypeptide(L)'
;MADRFNTIAGWTLGAGIVALGLASLSGRYFHADKEHRPETMGYAIEGVSSEEGGAAQVSIEALLTAADPAKGEATFKKCTSCHNADQGGANGIGPNLYGVLGESIAAGRGGFAFSDALKGKGGKWDWASMNEWLTSPKAFAPGTKMSFAGISDPAERANLMVFLNSRGSNMPLPAVPEVAAAPAGDAAPAAIVGDAAAGEKSFAKCKACHTANAGGANGIGPNLAGVYGEGVASGRGGFAFSDALKGKGGTWDDATLDAWLTNPKAFAPGTKMTFAGISDAQERANVIAYLKSAK
;
A
#
# COMPACT_ATOMS: atom_id res chain seq x y z
N MET A 1 16.12 8.65 62.75
CA MET A 1 15.92 8.19 61.35
C MET A 1 16.91 7.08 61.11
N ALA A 2 16.45 5.84 60.92
CA ALA A 2 17.35 4.76 60.53
C ALA A 2 17.68 4.92 59.05
N ASP A 3 18.94 5.14 58.72
CA ASP A 3 19.40 5.22 57.33
C ASP A 3 19.25 3.83 56.67
N ARG A 4 18.35 3.74 55.70
CA ARG A 4 18.04 2.50 54.95
C ARG A 4 18.63 2.54 53.54
N PHE A 5 19.49 3.52 53.24
CA PHE A 5 20.03 3.72 51.90
C PHE A 5 20.75 2.48 51.37
N ASN A 6 21.61 1.87 52.18
CA ASN A 6 22.36 0.67 51.79
C ASN A 6 21.43 -0.53 51.50
N THR A 7 20.32 -0.64 52.24
CA THR A 7 19.32 -1.68 52.00
C THR A 7 18.61 -1.45 50.66
N ILE A 8 18.17 -0.23 50.38
CA ILE A 8 17.49 0.13 49.13
C ILE A 8 18.41 -0.04 47.92
N ALA A 9 19.68 0.39 48.04
CA ALA A 9 20.70 0.20 47.02
C ALA A 9 20.98 -1.28 46.74
N GLY A 10 21.01 -2.12 47.79
CA GLY A 10 21.17 -3.57 47.64
C GLY A 10 20.00 -4.22 46.89
N TRP A 11 18.75 -3.87 47.24
CA TRP A 11 17.57 -4.41 46.56
C TRP A 11 17.44 -3.96 45.11
N THR A 12 17.81 -2.71 44.79
CA THR A 12 17.77 -2.20 43.42
C THR A 12 18.81 -2.86 42.53
N LEU A 13 20.05 -3.02 43.01
CA LEU A 13 21.09 -3.78 42.29
C LEU A 13 20.72 -5.26 42.12
N GLY A 14 20.19 -5.89 43.18
CA GLY A 14 19.75 -7.29 43.12
C GLY A 14 18.64 -7.51 42.09
N ALA A 15 17.62 -6.64 42.06
CA ALA A 15 16.55 -6.71 41.07
C ALA A 15 17.08 -6.52 39.64
N GLY A 16 18.02 -5.59 39.44
CA GLY A 16 18.64 -5.35 38.14
C GLY A 16 19.42 -6.57 37.61
N ILE A 17 20.18 -7.25 38.47
CA ILE A 17 20.92 -8.46 38.12
C ILE A 17 19.97 -9.61 37.76
N VAL A 18 18.89 -9.78 38.53
CA VAL A 18 17.88 -10.81 38.24
C VAL A 18 17.18 -10.54 36.91
N ALA A 19 16.78 -9.30 36.62
CA ALA A 19 16.15 -8.94 35.35
C ALA A 19 17.09 -9.19 34.16
N LEU A 20 18.36 -8.78 34.26
CA LEU A 20 19.34 -9.00 33.20
C LEU A 20 19.65 -10.50 33.01
N GLY A 21 19.77 -11.25 34.10
CA GLY A 21 20.01 -12.70 34.07
C GLY A 21 18.85 -13.46 33.42
N LEU A 22 17.61 -13.13 33.77
CA LEU A 22 16.42 -13.74 33.17
C LEU A 22 16.29 -13.42 31.68
N ALA A 23 16.57 -12.18 31.27
CA ALA A 23 16.57 -11.80 29.87
C ALA A 23 17.64 -12.56 29.06
N SER A 24 18.85 -12.70 29.60
CA SER A 24 19.95 -13.40 28.92
C SER A 24 19.72 -14.92 28.84
N LEU A 25 19.19 -15.53 29.91
CA LEU A 25 18.78 -16.94 29.91
C LEU A 25 17.62 -17.18 28.95
N SER A 26 16.65 -16.27 28.90
CA SER A 26 15.53 -16.33 27.95
C SER A 26 16.00 -16.28 26.50
N GLY A 27 16.87 -15.33 26.14
CA GLY A 27 17.44 -15.25 24.78
C GLY A 27 18.25 -16.49 24.38
N ARG A 28 18.97 -17.10 25.34
CA ARG A 28 19.72 -18.34 25.13
C ARG A 28 18.83 -19.57 24.93
N TYR A 29 17.74 -19.68 25.69
CA TYR A 29 16.90 -20.88 25.72
C TYR A 29 15.76 -20.83 24.70
N PHE A 30 15.18 -19.64 24.48
CA PHE A 30 14.04 -19.44 23.58
C PHE A 30 14.43 -18.87 22.22
N HIS A 31 15.71 -18.56 21.98
CA HIS A 31 16.18 -17.95 20.74
C HIS A 31 15.33 -16.75 20.29
N ALA A 32 14.80 -15.97 21.24
CA ALA A 32 13.93 -14.82 20.96
C ALA A 32 14.61 -13.74 20.10
N ASP A 33 15.95 -13.75 20.09
CA ASP A 33 16.81 -12.79 19.40
C ASP A 33 17.26 -13.31 18.02
N LYS A 34 16.93 -14.56 17.67
CA LYS A 34 17.20 -15.14 16.36
C LYS A 34 15.87 -15.37 15.66
N GLU A 35 15.65 -14.66 14.56
CA GLU A 35 14.58 -14.96 13.60
C GLU A 35 14.80 -16.37 13.01
N HIS A 36 14.38 -17.40 13.74
CA HIS A 36 14.29 -18.76 13.26
C HIS A 36 13.06 -18.88 12.38
N ARG A 37 13.15 -18.29 11.17
CA ARG A 37 12.43 -18.85 10.03
C ARG A 37 13.06 -20.23 9.76
N PRO A 38 12.32 -21.34 9.85
CA PRO A 38 12.88 -22.64 9.46
C PRO A 38 13.29 -22.60 7.98
N GLU A 39 14.48 -23.10 7.65
CA GLU A 39 15.00 -23.10 6.27
C GLU A 39 14.15 -23.97 5.31
N THR A 40 13.30 -24.83 5.86
CA THR A 40 12.25 -25.54 5.13
C THR A 40 10.93 -25.45 5.88
N MET A 41 10.00 -24.65 5.35
CA MET A 41 8.60 -24.66 5.77
C MET A 41 7.96 -25.99 5.35
N GLY A 42 7.34 -26.70 6.30
CA GLY A 42 6.87 -28.08 6.12
C GLY A 42 5.79 -28.24 5.04
N TYR A 43 5.96 -29.31 4.25
CA TYR A 43 5.08 -29.94 3.25
C TYR A 43 4.12 -29.04 2.46
N ALA A 44 4.50 -28.80 1.19
CA ALA A 44 3.62 -28.24 0.17
C ALA A 44 2.42 -29.16 -0.05
N ILE A 45 1.22 -28.60 0.14
CA ILE A 45 0.00 -29.15 -0.45
C ILE A 45 0.01 -28.62 -1.89
N GLU A 46 0.15 -29.53 -2.86
CA GLU A 46 0.14 -29.20 -4.28
C GLU A 46 -1.14 -28.42 -4.62
N GLY A 47 -1.00 -27.12 -4.90
CA GLY A 47 -2.13 -26.26 -5.25
C GLY A 47 -1.98 -24.75 -5.02
N VAL A 48 -0.89 -24.26 -4.42
CA VAL A 48 -0.59 -22.81 -4.35
C VAL A 48 0.88 -22.61 -4.67
N SER A 49 1.18 -21.94 -5.79
CA SER A 49 2.51 -21.46 -6.09
C SER A 49 2.86 -20.31 -5.16
N SER A 50 3.92 -20.47 -4.37
CA SER A 50 4.66 -19.34 -3.82
C SER A 50 5.68 -18.90 -4.87
N GLU A 51 5.44 -17.73 -5.46
CA GLU A 51 6.52 -16.85 -5.91
C GLU A 51 6.50 -15.62 -4.98
N GLU A 52 7.44 -15.57 -4.03
CA GLU A 52 7.92 -14.31 -3.48
C GLU A 52 8.74 -13.62 -4.59
N GLY A 53 8.01 -12.93 -5.47
CA GLY A 53 8.54 -12.02 -6.48
C GLY A 53 7.69 -10.77 -6.41
N GLY A 54 8.30 -9.63 -6.07
CA GLY A 54 7.62 -8.35 -5.93
C GLY A 54 6.95 -7.93 -7.24
N ALA A 55 5.69 -8.32 -7.39
CA ALA A 55 4.83 -7.90 -8.48
C ALA A 55 4.69 -6.38 -8.43
N ALA A 56 5.05 -5.73 -9.54
CA ALA A 56 4.75 -4.32 -9.78
C ALA A 56 3.31 -4.03 -9.36
N GLN A 57 3.11 -3.01 -8.54
CA GLN A 57 1.80 -2.70 -7.96
C GLN A 57 0.87 -2.22 -9.08
N VAL A 58 0.12 -3.16 -9.66
CA VAL A 58 -0.85 -2.94 -10.73
C VAL A 58 -1.90 -1.95 -10.23
N SER A 59 -2.23 -0.92 -11.02
CA SER A 59 -3.26 0.05 -10.65
C SER A 59 -4.61 -0.65 -10.45
N ILE A 60 -5.45 -0.14 -9.55
CA ILE A 60 -6.72 -0.79 -9.25
C ILE A 60 -7.62 -0.84 -10.49
N GLU A 61 -7.52 0.14 -11.40
CA GLU A 61 -8.25 0.20 -12.67
C GLU A 61 -7.81 -0.93 -13.63
N ALA A 62 -6.50 -1.21 -13.70
CA ALA A 62 -5.98 -2.31 -14.49
C ALA A 62 -6.36 -3.66 -13.86
N LEU A 63 -6.32 -3.76 -12.53
CA LEU A 63 -6.78 -4.95 -11.81
C LEU A 63 -8.28 -5.18 -11.97
N LEU A 64 -9.11 -4.13 -12.02
CA LEU A 64 -10.55 -4.23 -12.27
C LEU A 64 -10.86 -4.76 -13.68
N THR A 65 -10.03 -4.43 -14.66
CA THR A 65 -10.16 -4.95 -16.04
C THR A 65 -9.75 -6.42 -16.12
N ALA A 66 -8.71 -6.81 -15.38
CA ALA A 66 -8.21 -8.18 -15.32
C ALA A 66 -8.89 -9.06 -14.24
N ALA A 67 -9.87 -8.51 -13.54
CA ALA A 67 -10.49 -9.15 -12.39
C ALA A 67 -11.32 -10.38 -12.80
N ASP A 68 -11.33 -11.36 -11.91
CA ASP A 68 -12.08 -12.60 -12.04
C ASP A 68 -13.25 -12.60 -11.03
N PRO A 69 -14.51 -12.51 -11.50
CA PRO A 69 -15.69 -12.55 -10.64
C PRO A 69 -15.80 -13.83 -9.80
N ALA A 70 -15.31 -14.98 -10.29
CA ALA A 70 -15.37 -16.24 -9.56
C ALA A 70 -14.39 -16.24 -8.36
N LYS A 71 -13.21 -15.63 -8.52
CA LYS A 71 -12.31 -15.37 -7.39
C LYS A 71 -12.91 -14.36 -6.42
N GLY A 72 -13.62 -13.36 -6.93
CA GLY A 72 -14.35 -12.39 -6.13
C GLY A 72 -15.43 -13.04 -5.26
N GLU A 73 -16.17 -13.99 -5.82
CA GLU A 73 -17.16 -14.79 -5.08
C GLU A 73 -16.48 -15.63 -3.98
N ALA A 74 -15.31 -16.22 -4.25
CA ALA A 74 -14.55 -16.94 -3.25
C ALA A 74 -14.11 -16.03 -2.10
N THR A 75 -13.65 -14.80 -2.40
CA THR A 75 -13.35 -13.77 -1.39
C THR A 75 -14.61 -13.36 -0.62
N PHE A 76 -15.75 -13.25 -1.29
CA PHE A 76 -17.02 -12.85 -0.67
C PHE A 76 -17.49 -13.81 0.43
N LYS A 77 -17.02 -15.07 0.45
CA LYS A 77 -17.27 -16.01 1.56
C LYS A 77 -16.81 -15.46 2.92
N LYS A 78 -15.82 -14.55 2.95
CA LYS A 78 -15.40 -13.84 4.17
C LYS A 78 -16.46 -12.86 4.69
N CYS A 79 -17.39 -12.45 3.83
CA CYS A 79 -18.41 -11.44 4.08
C CYS A 79 -19.79 -12.04 4.37
N THR A 80 -20.05 -13.30 3.98
CA THR A 80 -21.37 -13.93 4.04
C THR A 80 -21.90 -14.14 5.47
N SER A 81 -21.03 -14.13 6.47
CA SER A 81 -21.45 -14.17 7.89
C SER A 81 -22.19 -12.91 8.33
N CYS A 82 -21.94 -11.78 7.65
CA CYS A 82 -22.53 -10.49 7.99
C CYS A 82 -23.43 -9.91 6.89
N HIS A 83 -23.13 -10.20 5.63
CA HIS A 83 -23.76 -9.60 4.46
C HIS A 83 -24.38 -10.65 3.54
N ASN A 84 -25.45 -10.26 2.86
CA ASN A 84 -26.04 -10.98 1.73
C ASN A 84 -25.82 -10.18 0.43
N ALA A 85 -25.70 -10.84 -0.72
CA ALA A 85 -25.54 -10.19 -2.04
C ALA A 85 -26.53 -10.73 -3.11
N ASP A 86 -27.60 -11.39 -2.67
CA ASP A 86 -28.70 -11.87 -3.50
C ASP A 86 -29.77 -10.78 -3.66
N GLN A 87 -30.41 -10.77 -4.82
CA GLN A 87 -31.52 -9.85 -5.10
C GLN A 87 -32.65 -10.09 -4.09
N GLY A 88 -33.01 -9.04 -3.34
CA GLY A 88 -34.07 -9.14 -2.33
C GLY A 88 -33.68 -9.94 -1.07
N GLY A 89 -32.41 -10.30 -0.90
CA GLY A 89 -31.94 -10.93 0.34
C GLY A 89 -32.09 -10.02 1.56
N ALA A 90 -32.16 -10.61 2.75
CA ALA A 90 -32.32 -9.86 3.99
C ALA A 90 -31.04 -9.09 4.39
N ASN A 91 -31.20 -8.02 5.16
CA ASN A 91 -30.10 -7.45 5.94
C ASN A 91 -29.76 -8.36 7.12
N GLY A 92 -28.48 -8.39 7.52
CA GLY A 92 -28.00 -9.12 8.68
C GLY A 92 -27.26 -8.20 9.64
N ILE A 93 -26.08 -8.65 10.11
CA ILE A 93 -25.14 -7.81 10.86
C ILE A 93 -24.74 -6.59 10.02
N GLY A 94 -24.58 -6.79 8.72
CA GLY A 94 -24.42 -5.74 7.72
C GLY A 94 -25.62 -5.64 6.76
N PRO A 95 -25.70 -4.58 5.96
CA PRO A 95 -26.74 -4.43 4.94
C PRO A 95 -26.55 -5.44 3.80
N ASN A 96 -27.63 -5.70 3.06
CA ASN A 96 -27.56 -6.39 1.78
C ASN A 96 -26.76 -5.56 0.75
N LEU A 97 -25.82 -6.21 0.05
CA LEU A 97 -24.88 -5.62 -0.91
C LEU A 97 -25.26 -5.81 -2.38
N TYR A 98 -26.40 -6.42 -2.69
CA TYR A 98 -26.94 -6.53 -4.05
C TYR A 98 -27.12 -5.14 -4.66
N GLY A 99 -26.50 -4.85 -5.80
CA GLY A 99 -26.55 -3.52 -6.41
C GLY A 99 -25.90 -2.42 -5.55
N VAL A 100 -24.83 -2.70 -4.80
CA VAL A 100 -24.19 -1.71 -3.91
C VAL A 100 -23.32 -0.67 -4.61
N LEU A 101 -22.59 -1.04 -5.66
CA LEU A 101 -21.79 -0.09 -6.43
C LEU A 101 -22.69 0.89 -7.18
N GLY A 102 -22.28 2.16 -7.19
CA GLY A 102 -22.99 3.32 -7.75
C GLY A 102 -23.99 3.99 -6.78
N GLU A 103 -24.42 3.27 -5.74
CA GLU A 103 -25.36 3.78 -4.75
C GLU A 103 -24.73 4.76 -3.77
N SER A 104 -25.56 5.61 -3.17
CA SER A 104 -25.08 6.56 -2.16
C SER A 104 -24.60 5.83 -0.90
N ILE A 105 -23.47 6.28 -0.33
CA ILE A 105 -22.90 5.68 0.88
C ILE A 105 -23.90 5.83 2.03
N ALA A 106 -24.09 4.73 2.78
CA ALA A 106 -25.02 4.65 3.92
C ALA A 106 -26.48 5.05 3.58
N ALA A 107 -26.92 4.83 2.34
CA ALA A 107 -28.28 5.10 1.90
C ALA A 107 -29.08 3.82 1.61
N GLY A 108 -30.41 3.89 1.80
CA GLY A 108 -31.34 2.82 1.42
C GLY A 108 -31.12 1.52 2.20
N ARG A 109 -31.31 0.37 1.54
CA ARG A 109 -31.15 -0.99 2.11
C ARG A 109 -32.23 -1.39 3.11
N GLY A 110 -33.50 -1.20 2.78
CA GLY A 110 -34.61 -1.75 3.57
C GLY A 110 -34.62 -1.31 5.05
N GLY A 111 -34.19 -0.08 5.33
CA GLY A 111 -34.16 0.46 6.69
C GLY A 111 -32.96 0.07 7.55
N PHE A 112 -31.86 -0.43 6.96
CA PHE A 112 -30.66 -0.78 7.73
C PHE A 112 -30.08 0.41 8.52
N ALA A 113 -29.73 0.17 9.79
CA ALA A 113 -29.24 1.19 10.71
C ALA A 113 -27.71 1.38 10.63
N PHE A 114 -27.25 2.14 9.62
CA PHE A 114 -25.84 2.49 9.43
C PHE A 114 -25.22 3.22 10.64
N SER A 115 -23.89 3.18 10.76
CA SER A 115 -23.15 3.97 11.75
C SER A 115 -23.19 5.47 11.42
N ASP A 116 -23.14 6.32 12.46
CA ASP A 116 -23.06 7.77 12.28
C ASP A 116 -21.81 8.18 11.49
N ALA A 117 -20.69 7.49 11.74
CA ALA A 117 -19.45 7.67 11.00
C ALA A 117 -19.61 7.44 9.48
N LEU A 118 -20.38 6.44 9.07
CA LEU A 118 -20.55 6.14 7.63
C LEU A 118 -21.58 7.07 7.00
N LYS A 119 -22.64 7.43 7.72
CA LYS A 119 -23.60 8.47 7.28
C LYS A 119 -22.92 9.82 7.05
N GLY A 120 -21.92 10.16 7.87
CA GLY A 120 -21.18 11.42 7.76
C GLY A 120 -20.21 11.51 6.57
N LYS A 121 -19.94 10.41 5.85
CA LYS A 121 -19.01 10.43 4.71
C LYS A 121 -19.57 11.07 3.46
N GLY A 122 -20.86 10.88 3.21
CA GLY A 122 -21.48 11.29 1.93
C GLY A 122 -20.85 10.57 0.72
N GLY A 123 -21.26 10.99 -0.47
CA GLY A 123 -20.76 10.41 -1.73
C GLY A 123 -21.46 9.10 -2.14
N LYS A 124 -20.85 8.42 -3.11
CA LYS A 124 -21.34 7.17 -3.72
C LYS A 124 -20.29 6.08 -3.63
N TRP A 125 -20.73 4.83 -3.64
CA TRP A 125 -19.87 3.65 -3.77
C TRP A 125 -19.37 3.51 -5.21
N ASP A 126 -18.42 4.34 -5.62
CA ASP A 126 -17.65 4.15 -6.85
C ASP A 126 -16.47 3.18 -6.63
N TRP A 127 -15.74 2.89 -7.71
CA TRP A 127 -14.60 1.96 -7.67
C TRP A 127 -13.48 2.41 -6.71
N ALA A 128 -13.22 3.71 -6.62
CA ALA A 128 -12.18 4.26 -5.77
C ALA A 128 -12.56 4.18 -4.28
N SER A 129 -13.74 4.69 -3.93
CA SER A 129 -14.27 4.65 -2.56
C SER A 129 -14.50 3.23 -2.06
N MET A 130 -14.95 2.30 -2.91
CA MET A 130 -15.08 0.89 -2.55
C MET A 130 -13.70 0.25 -2.32
N ASN A 131 -12.71 0.56 -3.15
CA ASN A 131 -11.34 0.07 -2.96
C ASN A 131 -10.73 0.56 -1.64
N GLU A 132 -10.91 1.84 -1.31
CA GLU A 132 -10.46 2.41 -0.02
C GLU A 132 -11.19 1.77 1.17
N TRP A 133 -12.51 1.60 1.06
CA TRP A 133 -13.32 0.93 2.08
C TRP A 133 -12.88 -0.51 2.34
N LEU A 134 -12.68 -1.29 1.27
CA LEU A 134 -12.22 -2.67 1.36
C LEU A 134 -10.77 -2.78 1.84
N THR A 135 -9.95 -1.75 1.61
CA THR A 135 -8.59 -1.69 2.16
C THR A 135 -8.62 -1.53 3.67
N SER A 136 -9.44 -0.64 4.20
CA SER A 136 -9.61 -0.48 5.65
C SER A 136 -10.90 0.29 5.99
N PRO A 137 -11.96 -0.39 6.45
CA PRO A 137 -13.22 0.27 6.81
C PRO A 137 -13.05 1.30 7.94
N LYS A 138 -12.19 0.98 8.92
CA LYS A 138 -11.90 1.87 10.06
C LYS A 138 -11.14 3.12 9.65
N ALA A 139 -10.20 3.01 8.71
CA ALA A 139 -9.49 4.18 8.19
C ALA A 139 -10.38 5.01 7.27
N PHE A 140 -11.20 4.35 6.44
CA PHE A 140 -12.16 5.03 5.59
C PHE A 140 -13.15 5.82 6.44
N ALA A 141 -13.90 5.20 7.35
CA ALA A 141 -14.84 5.87 8.25
C ALA A 141 -14.55 5.54 9.73
N PRO A 142 -13.75 6.39 10.43
CA PRO A 142 -13.46 6.20 11.84
C PRO A 142 -14.74 6.16 12.69
N GLY A 143 -14.92 5.08 13.45
CA GLY A 143 -16.16 4.83 14.21
C GLY A 143 -17.24 4.05 13.44
N THR A 144 -16.90 3.46 12.29
CA THR A 144 -17.82 2.55 11.60
C THR A 144 -18.11 1.28 12.41
N LYS A 145 -19.34 0.76 12.27
CA LYS A 145 -19.76 -0.50 12.89
C LYS A 145 -19.17 -1.73 12.19
N MET A 146 -18.62 -1.58 10.98
CA MET A 146 -17.96 -2.68 10.26
C MET A 146 -16.56 -2.91 10.84
N SER A 147 -16.42 -3.91 11.70
CA SER A 147 -15.16 -4.25 12.39
C SER A 147 -14.17 -5.07 11.55
N PHE A 148 -14.41 -5.17 10.24
CA PHE A 148 -13.57 -5.91 9.31
C PHE A 148 -12.17 -5.29 9.21
N ALA A 149 -11.14 -6.13 9.15
CA ALA A 149 -9.74 -5.70 9.14
C ALA A 149 -9.31 -5.04 7.81
N GLY A 150 -10.02 -5.34 6.72
CA GLY A 150 -9.64 -4.96 5.37
C GLY A 150 -8.99 -6.11 4.59
N ILE A 151 -8.87 -5.93 3.28
CA ILE A 151 -8.18 -6.83 2.36
C ILE A 151 -6.94 -6.07 1.88
N SER A 152 -5.74 -6.56 2.19
CA SER A 152 -4.49 -5.89 1.83
C SER A 152 -4.10 -6.10 0.36
N ASP A 153 -4.45 -7.24 -0.22
CA ASP A 153 -4.17 -7.56 -1.62
C ASP A 153 -5.08 -6.76 -2.58
N PRO A 154 -4.54 -5.89 -3.43
CA PRO A 154 -5.32 -5.12 -4.40
C PRO A 154 -6.00 -5.98 -5.46
N ALA A 155 -5.41 -7.11 -5.88
CA ALA A 155 -6.03 -8.01 -6.85
C ALA A 155 -7.24 -8.73 -6.24
N GLU A 156 -7.13 -9.15 -4.97
CA GLU A 156 -8.26 -9.69 -4.22
C GLU A 156 -9.40 -8.67 -4.08
N ARG A 157 -9.08 -7.40 -3.79
CA ARG A 157 -10.10 -6.32 -3.76
C ARG A 157 -10.75 -6.11 -5.12
N ALA A 158 -9.99 -6.07 -6.21
CA ALA A 158 -10.52 -5.91 -7.57
C ALA A 158 -11.50 -7.04 -7.94
N ASN A 159 -11.11 -8.29 -7.67
CA ASN A 159 -11.98 -9.45 -7.89
C ASN A 159 -13.29 -9.32 -7.11
N LEU A 160 -13.24 -8.96 -5.82
CA LEU A 160 -14.42 -8.77 -4.99
C LEU A 160 -15.32 -7.63 -5.51
N MET A 161 -14.74 -6.50 -5.92
CA MET A 161 -15.51 -5.37 -6.45
C MET A 161 -16.23 -5.75 -7.76
N VAL A 162 -15.56 -6.47 -8.67
CA VAL A 162 -16.20 -6.93 -9.92
C VAL A 162 -17.28 -7.98 -9.65
N PHE A 163 -17.06 -8.89 -8.69
CA PHE A 163 -18.11 -9.79 -8.22
C PHE A 163 -19.32 -8.99 -7.72
N LEU A 164 -19.15 -8.05 -6.78
CA LEU A 164 -20.24 -7.22 -6.27
C LEU A 164 -20.94 -6.43 -7.39
N ASN A 165 -20.19 -5.99 -8.40
CA ASN A 165 -20.76 -5.31 -9.55
C ASN A 165 -21.72 -6.22 -10.37
N SER A 166 -21.32 -7.48 -10.54
CA SER A 166 -22.13 -8.51 -11.22
C SER A 166 -23.42 -8.87 -10.47
N ARG A 167 -23.49 -8.57 -9.16
CA ARG A 167 -24.68 -8.77 -8.31
C ARG A 167 -25.70 -7.64 -8.46
N GLY A 168 -25.87 -7.10 -9.67
CA GLY A 168 -26.94 -6.16 -10.00
C GLY A 168 -26.59 -4.67 -9.98
N SER A 169 -25.33 -4.28 -9.75
CA SER A 169 -24.92 -2.87 -9.86
C SER A 169 -24.71 -2.44 -11.31
N ASN A 170 -24.14 -3.33 -12.14
CA ASN A 170 -23.90 -3.10 -13.57
C ASN A 170 -23.21 -1.75 -13.86
N MET A 171 -22.36 -1.28 -12.94
CA MET A 171 -21.60 -0.04 -13.10
C MET A 171 -20.55 -0.26 -14.18
N PRO A 172 -20.34 0.69 -15.10
CA PRO A 172 -19.28 0.58 -16.09
C PRO A 172 -17.93 0.49 -15.36
N LEU A 173 -17.08 -0.45 -15.81
CA LEU A 173 -15.69 -0.48 -15.38
C LEU A 173 -15.05 0.87 -15.74
N PRO A 174 -14.18 1.41 -14.87
CA PRO A 174 -13.54 2.69 -15.14
C PRO A 174 -12.73 2.54 -16.42
N ALA A 175 -12.90 3.47 -17.36
CA ALA A 175 -12.05 3.52 -18.52
C ALA A 175 -10.61 3.69 -18.04
N VAL A 176 -9.74 2.73 -18.39
CA VAL A 176 -8.30 2.97 -18.34
C VAL A 176 -8.07 4.18 -19.25
N PRO A 177 -7.47 5.29 -18.79
CA PRO A 177 -7.33 6.48 -19.61
C PRO A 177 -6.68 6.11 -20.94
N GLU A 178 -7.46 6.28 -22.00
CA GLU A 178 -7.12 5.94 -23.36
C GLU A 178 -6.02 6.91 -23.84
N VAL A 179 -4.80 6.41 -24.01
CA VAL A 179 -3.80 7.11 -24.83
C VAL A 179 -4.23 6.87 -26.27
N ALA A 180 -4.67 7.94 -26.94
CA ALA A 180 -5.09 7.92 -28.34
C ALA A 180 -4.10 7.16 -29.23
N ALA A 181 -4.56 6.07 -29.83
CA ALA A 181 -3.78 5.28 -30.78
C ALA A 181 -3.81 5.91 -32.19
N ALA A 182 -2.66 5.94 -32.85
CA ALA A 182 -2.55 5.90 -34.32
C ALA A 182 -2.32 4.41 -34.75
N PRO A 183 -2.68 4.01 -35.99
CA PRO A 183 -3.54 2.85 -36.21
C PRO A 183 -2.86 1.47 -36.27
N ALA A 184 -3.65 0.50 -35.80
CA ALA A 184 -3.86 -0.90 -36.20
C ALA A 184 -2.66 -1.81 -36.52
N GLY A 185 -2.40 -2.72 -35.57
CA GLY A 185 -1.76 -4.02 -35.78
C GLY A 185 -1.82 -4.84 -34.49
N ASP A 186 -2.52 -5.98 -34.51
CA ASP A 186 -2.86 -6.84 -33.37
C ASP A 186 -1.68 -7.17 -32.44
N ALA A 187 -1.78 -6.75 -31.18
CA ALA A 187 -1.32 -7.44 -29.96
C ALA A 187 -1.86 -6.68 -28.73
N ALA A 188 -2.35 -7.40 -27.72
CA ALA A 188 -2.77 -6.82 -26.44
C ALA A 188 -1.65 -5.96 -25.82
N PRO A 189 -1.95 -4.81 -25.16
CA PRO A 189 -0.92 -3.93 -24.65
C PRO A 189 -0.13 -4.62 -23.53
N ALA A 190 1.18 -4.74 -23.73
CA ALA A 190 2.11 -5.19 -22.71
C ALA A 190 2.05 -4.26 -21.49
N ALA A 191 2.13 -4.83 -20.29
CA ALA A 191 2.33 -4.06 -19.06
C ALA A 191 3.52 -3.09 -19.22
N ILE A 192 3.39 -1.86 -18.71
CA ILE A 192 4.52 -0.90 -18.60
C ILE A 192 5.51 -1.49 -17.58
N VAL A 193 6.40 -2.36 -18.06
CA VAL A 193 7.48 -2.93 -17.26
C VAL A 193 8.66 -1.97 -17.37
N GLY A 194 9.10 -1.43 -16.25
CA GLY A 194 10.28 -0.58 -16.21
C GLY A 194 11.56 -1.37 -16.53
N ASP A 195 12.33 -0.88 -17.50
CA ASP A 195 13.67 -1.38 -17.82
C ASP A 195 14.71 -0.53 -17.06
N ALA A 196 15.46 -1.16 -16.15
CA ALA A 196 16.47 -0.49 -15.34
C ALA A 196 17.65 0.07 -16.17
N ALA A 197 18.02 -0.57 -17.27
CA ALA A 197 19.08 -0.10 -18.17
C ALA A 197 18.61 1.11 -19.00
N ALA A 198 17.35 1.12 -19.44
CA ALA A 198 16.73 2.31 -20.01
C ALA A 198 16.59 3.42 -18.95
N GLY A 199 16.28 3.04 -17.71
CA GLY A 199 16.16 3.93 -16.56
C GLY A 199 17.46 4.64 -16.23
N GLU A 200 18.58 3.93 -16.27
CA GLU A 200 19.91 4.49 -16.07
C GLU A 200 20.24 5.57 -17.11
N LYS A 201 19.81 5.37 -18.36
CA LYS A 201 19.96 6.36 -19.44
C LYS A 201 19.10 7.60 -19.16
N SER A 202 17.83 7.40 -18.81
CA SER A 202 16.92 8.49 -18.43
C SER A 202 17.35 9.23 -17.17
N PHE A 203 18.00 8.54 -16.23
CA PHE A 203 18.58 9.13 -15.03
C PHE A 203 19.69 10.15 -15.35
N ALA A 204 20.22 10.20 -16.57
CA ALA A 204 21.12 11.28 -17.00
C ALA A 204 20.52 12.69 -16.77
N LYS A 205 19.19 12.83 -16.84
CA LYS A 205 18.46 14.08 -16.51
C LYS A 205 18.59 14.47 -15.03
N CYS A 206 18.85 13.49 -14.16
CA CYS A 206 18.95 13.65 -12.70
C CYS A 206 20.40 13.77 -12.23
N LYS A 207 21.38 13.25 -12.99
CA LYS A 207 22.81 13.20 -12.64
C LYS A 207 23.44 14.58 -12.40
N ALA A 208 22.85 15.65 -12.95
CA ALA A 208 23.31 17.02 -12.70
C ALA A 208 23.11 17.46 -11.22
N CYS A 209 22.14 16.87 -10.52
CA CYS A 209 21.80 17.24 -9.15
C CYS A 209 21.97 16.09 -8.16
N HIS A 210 21.81 14.84 -8.60
CA HIS A 210 21.78 13.66 -7.74
C HIS A 210 22.87 12.65 -8.10
N THR A 211 23.46 12.05 -7.07
CA THR A 211 24.25 10.82 -7.20
C THR A 211 23.34 9.60 -6.93
N ALA A 212 23.66 8.45 -7.50
CA ALA A 212 22.87 7.21 -7.33
C ALA A 212 23.72 5.97 -6.98
N ASN A 213 25.03 6.15 -6.80
CA ASN A 213 25.92 5.10 -6.33
C ASN A 213 25.92 5.02 -4.79
N ALA A 214 26.05 3.80 -4.24
CA ALA A 214 26.28 3.57 -2.82
C ALA A 214 27.36 4.52 -2.27
N GLY A 215 27.05 5.19 -1.16
CA GLY A 215 27.98 6.10 -0.48
C GLY A 215 28.35 7.37 -1.26
N GLY A 216 27.67 7.66 -2.37
CA GLY A 216 27.87 8.90 -3.12
C GLY A 216 27.54 10.16 -2.31
N ALA A 217 28.21 11.27 -2.61
CA ALA A 217 28.00 12.53 -1.92
C ALA A 217 26.64 13.17 -2.28
N ASN A 218 26.08 13.91 -1.33
CA ASN A 218 24.99 14.84 -1.60
C ASN A 218 25.51 16.08 -2.35
N GLY A 219 24.68 16.67 -3.19
CA GLY A 219 24.98 17.89 -3.93
C GLY A 219 23.79 18.85 -3.93
N ILE A 220 23.39 19.32 -5.12
CA ILE A 220 22.17 20.12 -5.29
C ILE A 220 20.95 19.32 -4.81
N GLY A 221 20.92 18.02 -5.09
CA GLY A 221 20.00 17.05 -4.53
C GLY A 221 20.71 16.02 -3.64
N PRO A 222 19.95 15.25 -2.83
CA PRO A 222 20.50 14.16 -2.04
C PRO A 222 21.00 13.02 -2.93
N ASN A 223 21.86 12.17 -2.38
CA ASN A 223 22.16 10.86 -2.95
C ASN A 223 20.89 9.97 -2.95
N LEU A 224 20.65 9.26 -4.06
CA LEU A 224 19.46 8.44 -4.29
C LEU A 224 19.71 6.93 -4.21
N ALA A 225 20.92 6.49 -3.84
CA ALA A 225 21.22 5.07 -3.68
C ALA A 225 20.42 4.50 -2.51
N GLY A 226 19.64 3.45 -2.75
CA GLY A 226 18.73 2.86 -1.78
C GLY A 226 17.59 3.81 -1.39
N VAL A 227 17.13 4.68 -2.30
CA VAL A 227 15.98 5.57 -2.03
C VAL A 227 14.65 4.82 -2.04
N TYR A 228 14.55 3.75 -2.79
CA TYR A 228 13.32 2.96 -2.86
C TYR A 228 13.02 2.29 -1.51
N GLY A 229 11.79 2.46 -1.02
CA GLY A 229 11.32 1.97 0.27
C GLY A 229 11.69 2.83 1.48
N GLU A 230 12.59 3.81 1.32
CA GLU A 230 12.97 4.74 2.39
C GLU A 230 11.90 5.81 2.63
N GLY A 231 11.96 6.42 3.81
CA GLY A 231 11.07 7.53 4.16
C GLY A 231 11.23 8.73 3.23
N VAL A 232 10.11 9.38 2.90
CA VAL A 232 10.14 10.65 2.16
C VAL A 232 10.88 11.70 3.01
N ALA A 233 11.88 12.35 2.40
CA ALA A 233 12.77 13.29 3.08
C ALA A 233 13.45 12.75 4.35
N SER A 234 13.71 11.44 4.42
CA SER A 234 14.47 10.81 5.49
C SER A 234 15.93 10.58 5.11
N GLY A 235 16.79 10.44 6.12
CA GLY A 235 18.18 9.99 5.95
C GLY A 235 19.03 10.93 5.10
N ARG A 236 19.99 10.38 4.35
CA ARG A 236 20.89 11.10 3.43
C ARG A 236 21.90 12.02 4.09
N GLY A 237 22.52 11.59 5.20
CA GLY A 237 23.72 12.24 5.73
C GLY A 237 23.55 13.74 6.03
N GLY A 238 22.38 14.14 6.53
CA GLY A 238 22.09 15.53 6.91
C GLY A 238 21.68 16.46 5.76
N PHE A 239 21.26 15.93 4.61
CA PHE A 239 20.75 16.76 3.51
C PHE A 239 19.55 17.62 3.95
N ALA A 240 19.57 18.90 3.61
CA ALA A 240 18.56 19.88 4.02
C ALA A 240 17.34 19.91 3.09
N PHE A 241 16.46 18.90 3.23
CA PHE A 241 15.18 18.83 2.51
C PHE A 241 14.30 20.08 2.71
N SER A 242 13.41 20.34 1.74
CA SER A 242 12.39 21.38 1.87
C SER A 242 11.34 21.03 2.92
N ASP A 243 10.81 22.02 3.62
CA ASP A 243 9.73 21.82 4.59
C ASP A 243 8.49 21.20 3.94
N ALA A 244 8.19 21.61 2.71
CA ALA A 244 7.13 21.02 1.89
C ALA A 244 7.29 19.50 1.67
N LEU A 245 8.52 19.02 1.47
CA LEU A 245 8.76 17.59 1.21
C LEU A 245 8.77 16.80 2.53
N LYS A 246 9.35 17.37 3.59
CA LYS A 246 9.27 16.79 4.95
C LYS A 246 7.83 16.62 5.41
N GLY A 247 6.96 17.57 5.08
CA GLY A 247 5.54 17.53 5.44
C GLY A 247 4.71 16.47 4.69
N LYS A 248 5.22 15.85 3.63
CA LYS A 248 4.50 14.80 2.89
C LYS A 248 4.43 13.49 3.67
N GLY A 249 5.52 13.13 4.38
CA GLY A 249 5.64 11.84 5.05
C GLY A 249 5.54 10.65 4.08
N GLY A 250 5.44 9.44 4.64
CA GLY A 250 5.34 8.21 3.86
C GLY A 250 6.68 7.67 3.36
N THR A 251 6.61 6.77 2.38
CA THR A 251 7.75 6.01 1.84
C THR A 251 7.86 6.17 0.33
N TRP A 252 9.07 6.11 -0.21
CA TRP A 252 9.32 6.09 -1.65
C TRP A 252 9.02 4.72 -2.26
N ASP A 253 7.74 4.45 -2.53
CA ASP A 253 7.29 3.31 -3.31
C ASP A 253 7.06 3.69 -4.80
N ASP A 254 6.62 2.72 -5.61
CA ASP A 254 6.34 2.93 -7.03
C ASP A 254 5.37 4.09 -7.28
N ALA A 255 4.25 4.15 -6.55
CA ALA A 255 3.22 5.15 -6.75
C ALA A 255 3.71 6.55 -6.34
N THR A 256 4.42 6.63 -5.22
CA THR A 256 4.95 7.88 -4.68
C THR A 256 6.07 8.42 -5.56
N LEU A 257 6.96 7.55 -6.06
CA LEU A 257 7.99 7.93 -7.02
C LEU A 257 7.39 8.30 -8.38
N ASP A 258 6.35 7.61 -8.86
CA ASP A 258 5.69 7.96 -10.12
C ASP A 258 5.04 9.35 -10.04
N ALA A 259 4.31 9.63 -8.96
CA ALA A 259 3.70 10.93 -8.72
C ALA A 259 4.76 12.04 -8.56
N TRP A 260 5.85 11.75 -7.85
CA TRP A 260 6.98 12.66 -7.69
C TRP A 260 7.67 12.97 -9.01
N LEU A 261 7.99 11.94 -9.80
CA LEU A 261 8.66 12.06 -11.09
C LEU A 261 7.74 12.68 -12.15
N THR A 262 6.41 12.55 -12.02
CA THR A 262 5.44 13.21 -12.91
C THR A 262 5.49 14.71 -12.73
N ASN A 263 5.42 15.20 -11.48
CA ASN A 263 5.48 16.63 -11.19
C ASN A 263 5.86 16.89 -9.72
N PRO A 264 7.14 17.15 -9.41
CA PRO A 264 7.58 17.39 -8.05
C PRO A 264 6.90 18.59 -7.37
N LYS A 265 6.60 19.64 -8.13
CA LYS A 265 5.95 20.86 -7.62
C LYS A 265 4.49 20.59 -7.23
N ALA A 266 3.78 19.75 -7.99
CA ALA A 266 2.42 19.35 -7.65
C ALA A 266 2.42 18.34 -6.49
N PHE A 267 3.36 17.39 -6.48
CA PHE A 267 3.48 16.41 -5.41
C PHE A 267 3.78 17.09 -4.06
N ALA A 268 4.74 18.01 -3.99
CA ALA A 268 5.05 18.79 -2.80
C ALA A 268 5.16 20.29 -3.13
N PRO A 269 4.05 21.05 -3.05
CA PRO A 269 4.05 22.49 -3.28
C PRO A 269 5.03 23.21 -2.35
N GLY A 270 6.01 23.91 -2.93
CA GLY A 270 7.11 24.53 -2.18
C GLY A 270 8.36 23.65 -2.04
N THR A 271 8.44 22.53 -2.79
CA THR A 271 9.67 21.74 -2.86
C THR A 271 10.83 22.52 -3.47
N LYS A 272 12.04 22.26 -2.98
CA LYS A 272 13.29 22.80 -3.55
C LYS A 272 13.68 22.13 -4.87
N MET A 273 13.11 20.97 -5.21
CA MET A 273 13.38 20.29 -6.47
C MET A 273 12.65 21.00 -7.62
N THR A 274 13.41 21.69 -8.49
CA THR A 274 12.87 22.48 -9.61
C THR A 274 12.65 21.68 -10.89
N PHE A 275 12.81 20.36 -10.83
CA PHE A 275 12.64 19.46 -11.96
C PHE A 275 11.23 19.57 -12.55
N ALA A 276 11.14 19.65 -13.88
CA ALA A 276 9.88 19.87 -14.60
C ALA A 276 8.94 18.65 -14.53
N GLY A 277 9.48 17.47 -14.27
CA GLY A 277 8.76 16.20 -14.33
C GLY A 277 9.00 15.44 -15.64
N ILE A 278 8.55 14.19 -15.66
CA ILE A 278 8.60 13.27 -16.80
C ILE A 278 7.16 12.92 -17.13
N SER A 279 6.65 13.39 -18.27
CA SER A 279 5.28 13.11 -18.71
C SER A 279 5.11 11.67 -19.19
N ASP A 280 6.15 11.09 -19.79
CA ASP A 280 6.13 9.73 -20.32
C ASP A 280 6.15 8.68 -19.18
N ALA A 281 5.10 7.86 -19.13
CA ALA A 281 4.92 6.87 -18.07
C ALA A 281 5.95 5.73 -18.13
N GLN A 282 6.36 5.31 -19.32
CA GLN A 282 7.36 4.27 -19.50
C GLN A 282 8.74 4.77 -19.05
N GLU A 283 9.08 6.02 -19.35
CA GLU A 283 10.31 6.66 -18.89
C GLU A 283 10.35 6.76 -17.37
N ARG A 284 9.23 7.13 -16.72
CA ARG A 284 9.15 7.10 -15.25
C ARG A 284 9.32 5.69 -14.70
N ALA A 285 8.62 4.70 -15.25
CA ALA A 285 8.74 3.31 -14.84
C ALA A 285 10.18 2.80 -14.98
N ASN A 286 10.88 3.17 -16.06
CA ASN A 286 12.29 2.86 -16.26
C ASN A 286 13.16 3.50 -15.17
N VAL A 287 12.99 4.80 -14.90
CA VAL A 287 13.75 5.50 -13.83
C VAL A 287 13.48 4.88 -12.46
N ILE A 288 12.24 4.50 -12.15
CA ILE A 288 11.88 3.83 -10.90
C ILE A 288 12.54 2.45 -10.81
N ALA A 289 12.53 1.67 -11.89
CA ALA A 289 13.23 0.39 -11.96
C ALA A 289 14.74 0.56 -11.73
N TYR A 290 15.35 1.61 -12.28
CA TYR A 290 16.74 1.94 -12.00
C TYR A 290 16.97 2.29 -10.52
N LEU A 291 16.13 3.13 -9.92
CA LEU A 291 16.23 3.50 -8.50
C LEU A 291 16.04 2.31 -7.54
N LYS A 292 15.22 1.31 -7.91
CA LYS A 292 15.11 0.04 -7.18
C LYS A 292 16.41 -0.77 -7.18
N SER A 293 17.16 -0.69 -8.28
CA SER A 293 18.44 -1.40 -8.45
C SER A 293 19.63 -0.65 -7.83
N ALA A 294 19.55 0.67 -7.72
CA ALA A 294 20.56 1.51 -7.12
C ALA A 294 20.56 1.31 -5.59
N LYS A 295 21.53 0.56 -5.08
CA LYS A 295 21.79 0.37 -3.63
C LYS A 295 23.16 0.92 -3.27
#